data_AF-A0A382BIR1-F1
#
_entry.id   AF-A0A382BIR1-F1
#
_cell.length_a   1.000
_cell.length_b   1.000
_cell.length_c   1.000
_cell.angle_alpha   90.00
_cell.angle_beta   90.00
_cell.angle_gamma   90.00
#
_symmetry.space_group_name_H-M   'P 1'
#
loop_
_entity.id
_entity.type
_entity.pdbx_description
1 polymer ?
#
loop_
_entity_poly.entity_id
_entity_poly.type
_entity_poly.pdbx_seq_one_letter_code
_entity_poly.pdbx_strand_id
1 'polypeptide(L)'
;MHKHLANSIRFLSIDAVQAAKCGHPGMPMGMADIAVALWKYNLKHNPKNPHWFNRDRFVLSNGHGSMLLYSLLHLTGYNLSIEDLKNFRQMGSKTPGHPELDLEIGVETTTGPLGQGLGNAVGMALAEKMLASRFNKGDGLDPIDHYT
;
A
#
# COMPACT_ATOMS: atom_id res chain seq x y z
N MET A 1 3.34 -6.88 -21.55
CA MET A 1 3.13 -5.91 -20.46
C MET A 1 1.65 -5.56 -20.40
N HIS A 2 0.95 -5.83 -19.28
CA HIS A 2 -0.49 -5.59 -19.16
C HIS A 2 -0.80 -4.09 -18.97
N LYS A 3 -0.68 -3.31 -20.05
CA LYS A 3 -0.91 -1.85 -20.04
C LYS A 3 -2.25 -1.46 -19.41
N HIS A 4 -3.28 -2.28 -19.58
CA HIS A 4 -4.61 -2.03 -19.01
C HIS A 4 -4.60 -1.98 -17.48
N LEU A 5 -3.82 -2.84 -16.80
CA LEU A 5 -3.76 -2.84 -15.33
C LEU A 5 -3.12 -1.58 -14.78
N ALA A 6 -1.97 -1.19 -15.35
CA ALA A 6 -1.30 0.04 -14.96
C ALA A 6 -2.18 1.25 -15.29
N ASN A 7 -2.85 1.25 -16.44
CA ASN A 7 -3.78 2.32 -16.81
C ASN A 7 -5.00 2.40 -15.87
N SER A 8 -5.51 1.30 -15.34
CA SER A 8 -6.55 1.34 -14.29
C SER A 8 -6.09 2.14 -13.08
N ILE A 9 -4.86 1.94 -12.61
CA ILE A 9 -4.28 2.74 -11.52
C ILE A 9 -4.17 4.22 -11.92
N ARG A 10 -3.69 4.50 -13.14
CA ARG A 10 -3.56 5.87 -13.66
C ARG A 10 -4.91 6.60 -13.64
N PHE A 11 -5.93 6.00 -14.24
CA PHE A 11 -7.24 6.65 -14.38
C PHE A 11 -7.98 6.76 -13.05
N LEU A 12 -7.95 5.74 -12.17
CA LEU A 12 -8.48 5.89 -10.81
C LEU A 12 -7.83 7.05 -10.05
N SER A 13 -6.51 7.21 -10.19
CA SER A 13 -5.77 8.30 -9.56
C SER A 13 -6.12 9.67 -10.16
N ILE A 14 -6.22 9.77 -11.48
CA ILE A 14 -6.61 11.01 -12.18
C ILE A 14 -8.02 11.42 -11.76
N ASP A 15 -8.99 10.51 -11.84
CA ASP A 15 -10.40 10.80 -11.64
C ASP A 15 -10.70 11.19 -10.19
N ALA A 16 -10.13 10.48 -9.20
CA ALA A 16 -10.32 10.80 -7.78
C ALA A 16 -9.70 12.14 -7.39
N VAL A 17 -8.48 12.43 -7.86
CA VAL A 17 -7.82 13.73 -7.63
C VAL A 17 -8.63 14.86 -8.28
N GLN A 18 -9.14 14.64 -9.50
CA GLN A 18 -9.96 15.61 -10.21
C GLN A 18 -11.27 15.88 -9.49
N ALA A 19 -11.97 14.83 -9.03
CA ALA A 19 -13.22 14.95 -8.29
C ALA A 19 -13.03 15.71 -6.97
N ALA A 20 -11.93 15.44 -6.25
CA ALA A 20 -11.57 16.14 -5.02
C ALA A 20 -11.08 17.58 -5.25
N LYS A 21 -10.75 17.95 -6.50
CA LYS A 21 -10.09 19.22 -6.87
C LYS A 21 -8.78 19.47 -6.11
N CYS A 22 -8.15 18.40 -5.63
CA CYS A 22 -7.01 18.46 -4.71
C CYS A 22 -6.29 17.11 -4.68
N GLY A 23 -4.95 17.12 -4.71
CA GLY A 23 -4.12 15.91 -4.70
C GLY A 23 -3.06 15.88 -5.80
N HIS A 24 -2.33 14.78 -5.91
CA HIS A 24 -1.15 14.67 -6.79
C HIS A 24 -1.26 13.43 -7.69
N PRO A 25 -1.65 13.57 -8.97
CA PRO A 25 -1.82 12.42 -9.87
C PRO A 25 -0.52 12.00 -10.56
N GLY A 26 0.47 12.90 -10.65
CA GLY A 26 1.71 12.67 -11.40
C GLY A 26 2.53 11.48 -10.89
N MET A 27 2.78 11.41 -9.58
CA MET A 27 3.52 10.29 -8.98
C MET A 27 2.78 8.95 -9.16
N PRO A 28 1.48 8.81 -8.84
CA PRO A 28 0.72 7.59 -9.14
C PRO A 28 0.79 7.16 -10.60
N MET A 29 0.73 8.11 -11.54
CA MET A 29 0.81 7.81 -12.97
C MET A 29 2.18 7.27 -13.40
N GLY A 30 3.25 7.84 -12.85
CA GLY A 30 4.63 7.44 -13.15
C GLY A 30 4.99 6.07 -12.53
N MET A 31 4.49 5.77 -11.34
CA MET A 31 4.80 4.52 -10.63
C MET A 31 3.86 3.35 -10.94
N ALA A 32 2.80 3.56 -11.72
CA ALA A 32 1.78 2.54 -11.97
C ALA A 32 2.33 1.21 -12.52
N ASP A 33 3.30 1.24 -13.45
CA ASP A 33 3.88 0.00 -13.99
C ASP A 33 4.73 -0.74 -12.94
N ILE A 34 5.50 0.00 -12.13
CA ILE A 34 6.29 -0.56 -11.02
C ILE A 34 5.35 -1.17 -9.97
N ALA A 35 4.25 -0.48 -9.65
CA ALA A 35 3.27 -0.96 -8.71
C ALA A 35 2.60 -2.26 -9.19
N VAL A 36 2.26 -2.37 -10.48
CA VAL A 36 1.74 -3.63 -11.05
C VAL A 36 2.78 -4.74 -10.96
N ALA A 37 4.05 -4.46 -11.28
CA ALA A 37 5.11 -5.45 -11.15
C ALA A 37 5.19 -6.00 -9.72
N LEU A 38 5.23 -5.11 -8.72
CA LEU A 38 5.31 -5.49 -7.31
C LEU A 38 4.03 -6.18 -6.82
N TRP A 39 2.88 -5.52 -6.87
CA TRP A 39 1.66 -5.96 -6.20
C TRP A 39 1.00 -7.17 -6.85
N LYS A 40 1.12 -7.33 -8.18
CA LYS A 40 0.53 -8.49 -8.85
C LYS A 40 1.42 -9.73 -8.82
N TYR A 41 2.73 -9.55 -8.88
CA TYR A 41 3.65 -10.67 -9.14
C TYR A 41 4.57 -11.01 -7.98
N ASN A 42 4.83 -10.09 -7.05
CA ASN A 42 5.86 -10.27 -6.03
C ASN A 42 5.34 -10.14 -4.59
N LEU A 43 4.35 -9.29 -4.33
CA LEU A 43 3.88 -8.99 -2.98
C LEU A 43 3.04 -10.15 -2.42
N LYS A 44 3.49 -10.76 -1.32
CA LYS A 44 2.71 -11.73 -0.54
C LYS A 44 1.75 -10.99 0.38
N HIS A 45 0.47 -10.93 0.02
CA HIS A 45 -0.54 -10.28 0.84
C HIS A 45 -1.90 -10.98 0.73
N ASN A 46 -2.80 -10.70 1.68
CA ASN A 46 -4.16 -11.22 1.67
C ASN A 46 -5.17 -10.08 1.92
N PRO A 47 -5.85 -9.58 0.87
CA PRO A 47 -6.84 -8.51 1.01
C PRO A 47 -8.01 -8.83 1.94
N LYS A 48 -8.33 -10.12 2.14
CA LYS A 48 -9.37 -10.59 3.08
C LYS A 48 -8.86 -10.76 4.51
N ASN A 49 -7.55 -10.71 4.72
CA ASN A 49 -6.93 -10.73 6.04
C ASN A 49 -5.69 -9.82 6.06
N PRO A 50 -5.88 -8.49 6.13
CA PRO A 50 -4.77 -7.53 6.23
C PRO A 50 -3.90 -7.74 7.47
N HIS A 51 -4.41 -8.44 8.49
CA HIS A 51 -3.70 -8.78 9.72
C HIS A 51 -2.85 -10.05 9.62
N TRP A 52 -2.81 -10.71 8.45
CA TRP A 52 -1.97 -11.88 8.26
C TRP A 52 -0.53 -11.60 8.70
N PHE A 53 -0.07 -12.38 9.67
CA PHE A 53 1.21 -12.17 10.36
C PHE A 53 2.42 -12.20 9.42
N ASN A 54 2.44 -13.17 8.50
CA ASN A 54 3.57 -13.43 7.58
C ASN A 54 3.35 -12.77 6.20
N ARG A 55 2.64 -11.63 6.15
CA ARG A 55 2.47 -10.83 4.93
C ARG A 55 3.70 -9.95 4.68
N ASP A 56 3.96 -9.63 3.43
CA ASP A 56 4.89 -8.57 3.09
C ASP A 56 4.30 -7.21 3.49
N ARG A 57 5.14 -6.27 3.94
CA ARG A 57 4.68 -4.91 4.30
C ARG A 57 5.02 -3.95 3.18
N PHE A 58 4.03 -3.15 2.77
CA PHE A 58 4.20 -2.10 1.78
C PHE A 58 4.06 -0.72 2.42
N VAL A 59 5.04 0.15 2.22
CA VAL A 59 5.01 1.54 2.70
C VAL A 59 5.19 2.52 1.54
N LEU A 60 4.20 3.39 1.35
CA LEU A 60 4.29 4.49 0.40
C LEU A 60 4.93 5.72 1.07
N SER A 61 6.27 5.77 1.15
CA SER A 61 6.96 6.85 1.89
C SER A 61 6.76 8.24 1.29
N ASN A 62 6.61 8.36 -0.02
CA ASN A 62 6.24 9.58 -0.72
C ASN A 62 4.71 9.77 -0.71
N GLY A 63 4.13 9.90 0.49
CA GLY A 63 2.69 9.82 0.76
C GLY A 63 1.79 10.82 0.01
N HIS A 64 2.35 11.83 -0.65
CA HIS A 64 1.58 12.78 -1.45
C HIS A 64 0.84 12.13 -2.63
N GLY A 65 1.33 10.99 -3.14
CA GLY A 65 0.65 10.19 -4.17
C GLY A 65 -0.19 9.06 -3.59
N SER A 66 -0.91 9.36 -2.50
CA SER A 66 -1.81 8.44 -1.78
C SER A 66 -2.77 7.65 -2.67
N MET A 67 -3.26 8.26 -3.75
CA MET A 67 -4.13 7.57 -4.73
C MET A 67 -3.49 6.36 -5.41
N LEU A 68 -2.16 6.26 -5.47
CA LEU A 68 -1.48 5.03 -5.91
C LEU A 68 -1.85 3.86 -4.98
N LEU A 69 -1.67 4.06 -3.67
CA LEU A 69 -1.94 3.05 -2.66
C LEU A 69 -3.43 2.72 -2.60
N TYR A 70 -4.31 3.73 -2.58
CA TYR A 70 -5.76 3.50 -2.56
C TYR A 70 -6.25 2.77 -3.82
N SER A 71 -5.71 3.08 -5.00
CA SER A 71 -6.03 2.34 -6.22
C SER A 71 -5.63 0.87 -6.12
N LEU A 72 -4.44 0.57 -5.58
CA LEU A 72 -3.95 -0.79 -5.41
C LEU A 72 -4.79 -1.58 -4.40
N LEU A 73 -5.10 -0.99 -3.25
CA LEU A 73 -5.94 -1.59 -2.21
C LEU A 73 -7.35 -1.91 -2.76
N HIS A 74 -7.96 -0.95 -3.46
CA HIS A 74 -9.25 -1.17 -4.13
C HIS A 74 -9.19 -2.29 -5.18
N LEU A 75 -8.24 -2.22 -6.12
CA LEU A 75 -8.14 -3.16 -7.24
C LEU A 75 -7.81 -4.59 -6.80
N THR A 76 -7.09 -4.75 -5.69
CA THR A 76 -6.75 -6.06 -5.12
C THR A 76 -7.84 -6.62 -4.19
N GLY A 77 -8.85 -5.82 -3.84
CA GLY A 77 -10.02 -6.27 -3.09
C GLY A 77 -9.91 -6.15 -1.57
N TYR A 78 -9.14 -5.17 -1.07
CA TYR A 78 -9.23 -4.76 0.33
C TYR A 78 -10.60 -4.13 0.61
N ASN A 79 -10.89 -3.84 1.88
CA ASN A 79 -12.12 -3.18 2.32
C ASN A 79 -12.16 -1.67 1.97
N LEU A 80 -11.89 -1.36 0.70
CA LEU A 80 -11.84 -0.04 0.11
C LEU A 80 -12.62 -0.05 -1.22
N SER A 81 -13.80 0.54 -1.20
CA SER A 81 -14.74 0.53 -2.31
C SER A 81 -14.44 1.64 -3.34
N ILE A 82 -15.09 1.57 -4.50
CA ILE A 82 -15.02 2.66 -5.49
C ILE A 82 -15.64 3.96 -4.96
N GLU A 83 -16.64 3.88 -4.07
CA GLU A 83 -17.25 5.05 -3.43
C GLU A 83 -16.29 5.70 -2.44
N ASP A 84 -15.44 4.92 -1.76
CA ASP A 84 -14.38 5.46 -0.92
C ASP A 84 -13.36 6.25 -1.78
N LEU A 85 -13.02 5.77 -2.98
CA LEU A 85 -12.14 6.51 -3.90
C LEU A 85 -12.77 7.81 -4.41
N LYS A 86 -14.08 7.80 -4.71
CA LYS A 86 -14.82 9.01 -5.10
C LYS A 86 -14.86 10.07 -3.99
N ASN A 87 -14.81 9.63 -2.74
CA ASN A 87 -14.76 10.49 -1.55
C ASN A 87 -13.32 10.85 -1.11
N PHE A 88 -12.34 10.73 -2.00
CA PHE A 88 -10.96 11.14 -1.72
C PHE A 88 -10.88 12.56 -1.15
N ARG A 89 -10.13 12.71 -0.04
CA ARG A 89 -9.94 13.97 0.70
C ARG A 89 -11.21 14.60 1.25
N GLN A 90 -12.32 13.86 1.34
CA GLN A 90 -13.54 14.34 1.98
C GLN A 90 -13.54 13.99 3.48
N MET A 91 -14.27 14.79 4.26
CA MET A 91 -14.38 14.60 5.71
C MET A 91 -14.99 13.23 6.03
N GLY A 92 -14.35 12.48 6.93
CA GLY A 92 -14.81 11.15 7.35
C GLY A 92 -14.59 10.03 6.32
N SER A 93 -13.91 10.31 5.20
CA SER A 93 -13.56 9.29 4.21
C SER A 93 -12.44 8.37 4.71
N LYS A 94 -12.38 7.14 4.16
CA LYS A 94 -11.26 6.20 4.33
C LYS A 94 -10.05 6.55 3.46
N THR A 95 -10.14 7.61 2.67
CA THR A 95 -9.16 8.02 1.66
C THR A 95 -8.66 9.45 1.92
N PRO A 96 -8.01 9.69 3.08
CA PRO A 96 -7.45 10.99 3.41
C PRO A 96 -6.36 11.43 2.42
N GLY A 97 -5.93 12.70 2.52
CA GLY A 97 -5.01 13.28 1.56
C GLY A 97 -3.62 12.64 1.53
N HIS A 98 -3.19 12.10 2.67
CA HIS A 98 -2.02 11.24 2.83
C HIS A 98 -2.46 9.94 3.51
N PRO A 99 -1.79 8.81 3.29
CA PRO A 99 -2.12 7.56 3.98
C PRO A 99 -2.03 7.74 5.49
N GLU A 100 -3.07 7.33 6.20
CA GLU A 100 -3.14 7.26 7.66
C GLU A 100 -3.24 5.79 8.05
N LEU A 101 -2.53 5.39 9.11
CA LEU A 101 -2.52 4.01 9.61
C LEU A 101 -3.95 3.47 9.79
N ASP A 102 -4.29 2.47 8.99
CA ASP A 102 -5.54 1.73 9.08
C ASP A 102 -5.31 0.35 8.47
N LEU A 103 -5.05 -0.63 9.33
CA LEU A 103 -4.78 -1.99 8.90
C LEU A 103 -6.02 -2.67 8.33
N GLU A 104 -7.24 -2.28 8.71
CA GLU A 104 -8.47 -2.89 8.17
C GLU A 104 -8.61 -2.67 6.67
N ILE A 105 -8.02 -1.60 6.15
CA ILE A 105 -7.97 -1.29 4.72
C ILE A 105 -6.58 -1.54 4.10
N GLY A 106 -5.59 -1.98 4.88
CA GLY A 106 -4.25 -2.34 4.40
C GLY A 106 -3.21 -1.21 4.38
N VAL A 107 -3.41 -0.13 5.13
CA VAL A 107 -2.41 0.96 5.27
C VAL A 107 -1.54 0.70 6.50
N GLU A 108 -0.28 0.31 6.28
CA GLU A 108 0.66 -0.12 7.32
C GLU A 108 1.15 1.01 8.25
N THR A 109 1.16 2.26 7.79
CA THR A 109 1.66 3.40 8.57
C THR A 109 1.19 4.73 8.00
N THR A 110 1.16 5.76 8.85
CA THR A 110 0.88 7.13 8.42
C THR A 110 2.12 7.74 7.75
N THR A 111 1.94 8.33 6.57
CA THR A 111 3.01 9.01 5.84
C THR A 111 2.57 10.41 5.40
N GLY A 112 3.48 11.22 4.87
CA GLY A 112 3.22 12.60 4.46
C GLY A 112 4.45 13.47 4.67
N PRO A 113 4.92 13.62 5.93
CA PRO A 113 6.25 14.17 6.20
C PRO A 113 7.32 13.29 5.55
N LEU A 114 8.04 13.86 4.58
CA LEU A 114 9.01 13.11 3.78
C LEU A 114 10.10 12.48 4.66
N GLY A 115 10.54 11.28 4.26
CA GLY A 115 11.56 10.50 4.96
C GLY A 115 11.03 9.60 6.08
N GLN A 116 9.92 9.94 6.72
CA GLN A 116 9.38 9.16 7.85
C GLN A 116 8.94 7.74 7.43
N GLY A 117 8.27 7.60 6.28
CA GLY A 117 7.85 6.29 5.78
C GLY A 117 9.02 5.34 5.54
N LEU A 118 10.17 5.85 5.09
CA LEU A 118 11.39 5.05 4.94
C LEU A 118 11.92 4.58 6.31
N GLY A 119 11.93 5.47 7.31
CA GLY A 119 12.28 5.10 8.69
C GLY A 119 11.37 4.01 9.26
N ASN A 120 10.06 4.11 8.99
CA ASN A 120 9.08 3.11 9.39
C ASN A 120 9.35 1.76 8.71
N ALA A 121 9.60 1.75 7.40
CA ALA A 121 9.92 0.53 6.65
C ALA A 121 11.21 -0.14 7.18
N VAL A 122 12.25 0.63 7.50
CA VAL A 122 13.47 0.10 8.14
C VAL A 122 13.14 -0.56 9.48
N GLY A 123 12.28 0.05 10.29
CA GLY A 123 11.83 -0.53 11.56
C GLY A 123 11.06 -1.84 11.36
N MET A 124 10.19 -1.92 10.35
CA MET A 124 9.45 -3.13 10.01
C MET A 124 10.38 -4.26 9.54
N ALA A 125 11.38 -3.96 8.70
CA ALA A 125 12.37 -4.91 8.23
C ALA A 125 13.26 -5.43 9.37
N LEU A 126 13.66 -4.53 10.28
CA LEU A 126 14.40 -4.92 11.48
C LEU A 126 13.57 -5.84 12.37
N ALA A 127 12.27 -5.56 12.53
CA ALA A 127 11.37 -6.40 13.32
C ALA A 127 11.23 -7.81 12.74
N GLU A 128 11.04 -7.94 11.43
CA GLU A 128 11.03 -9.23 10.71
C GLU A 128 12.31 -10.02 11.02
N LYS A 129 13.48 -9.40 10.78
CA LYS A 129 14.78 -10.04 10.99
C LYS A 129 14.99 -10.50 12.44
N MET A 130 14.59 -9.67 13.40
CA MET A 130 14.67 -10.01 14.82
C MET A 130 13.75 -11.17 15.19
N LEU A 131 12.54 -11.21 14.63
CA LEU A 131 11.61 -12.31 14.85
C LEU A 131 12.14 -13.60 14.23
N ALA A 132 12.56 -13.57 12.97
CA ALA A 132 13.13 -14.71 12.27
C ALA A 132 14.32 -15.30 13.05
N SER A 133 15.25 -14.45 13.51
CA SER A 133 16.40 -14.88 14.32
C SER A 133 16.02 -15.52 15.67
N ARG A 134 14.83 -15.21 16.22
CA ARG A 134 14.38 -15.75 17.51
C ARG A 134 13.59 -17.05 17.36
N PHE A 135 12.87 -17.20 16.26
CA PHE A 135 11.84 -18.24 16.13
C PHE A 135 12.08 -19.25 15.00
N ASN A 136 12.84 -18.91 13.96
CA ASN A 136 13.22 -19.87 12.93
C ASN A 136 14.32 -20.78 13.49
N LYS A 137 14.12 -22.11 13.43
CA LYS A 137 14.97 -23.09 14.13
C LYS A 137 15.92 -23.88 13.22
N GLY A 138 15.86 -23.68 11.90
CA GLY A 138 16.73 -24.38 10.95
C GLY A 138 16.44 -25.88 10.82
N ASP A 139 15.31 -26.35 11.36
CA ASP A 139 14.79 -27.71 11.25
C ASP A 139 13.88 -27.90 10.00
N GLY A 140 13.92 -26.94 9.07
CA GLY A 140 13.08 -26.89 7.87
C GLY A 140 11.76 -26.14 8.06
N LEU A 141 11.49 -25.59 9.25
CA LEU A 141 10.34 -24.74 9.53
C LEU A 141 10.79 -23.30 9.78
N ASP A 142 10.58 -22.44 8.77
CA ASP A 142 10.84 -21.00 8.83
C ASP A 142 9.50 -20.24 8.85
N PRO A 143 8.83 -20.12 10.03
CA PRO A 143 7.51 -19.51 10.13
C PRO A 143 7.49 -18.00 9.82
N ILE A 144 8.66 -17.35 9.82
CA ILE A 144 8.85 -15.95 9.44
C ILE A 144 9.71 -15.94 8.17
N ASP A 145 9.07 -15.68 7.04
CA ASP A 145 9.64 -15.68 5.68
C ASP A 145 8.88 -14.68 4.79
N HIS A 146 8.69 -13.48 5.32
CA HIS A 146 8.03 -12.39 4.61
C HIS A 146 9.04 -11.30 4.28
N TYR A 147 8.87 -10.64 3.14
CA TYR A 147 9.75 -9.56 2.72
C TYR A 147 9.24 -8.23 3.27
N THR A 148 10.13 -7.51 3.96
CA THR A 148 9.85 -6.20 4.55
C THR A 148 11.04 -5.27 4.41
#